data_AF-T1JW64-F1
#
_entry.id   AF-T1JW64-F1
#
_cell.length_a   1.000
_cell.length_b   1.000
_cell.length_c   1.000
_cell.angle_alpha   90.00
_cell.angle_beta   90.00
_cell.angle_gamma   90.00
#
_symmetry.space_group_name_H-M   'P 1'
#
loop_
_entity.id
_entity.type
_entity.pdbx_description
1 polymer ?
#
loop_
_entity_poly.entity_id
_entity_poly.type
_entity_poly.pdbx_seq_one_letter_code
_entity_poly.pdbx_strand_id
1 'polypeptide(L)'
;MIIASYFGDFCDSSLITLTFIGYHRQGGLMGISKSPFTSELGKTWLQAGLSLGYRSTDCNSQKQSGFTIPQGFIRKGGRSSAYKTFLEPVKDRNNLHIMLHSRVTRILFGDNKRAVGVQFDRDSLSFVVYAKSEIILTAGTISTPHLLMVSGVGPADHLESLKIPIVADLPVGENLHDHPYTGGITFSVSGVKTLKIDEIFSPQNFLRYLVSGSGPLTSFGGIEGVAFMTSKYTNSSGDWPDIELILVNGDLQDNSKLMTVKMKELYNSTRSLNTFTILPVILRPKSRGWLRLKTANPVDYPLIDPLYLTHPDDIMVMVEAIKSALAIGTSKPYKDLEASLVPLMIPSCDHYDWLSDQYLACWARVMTGTVGDVVGTCKMGPPWDRSSVVDPELRLLGGITGLRVADASIMPRIISGNINAAVIMIAEKAADMILGRKLEAFSGPIPTDYSSLKELNRN
;
A
#
# COMPACT_ATOMS: atom_id res chain seq x y z
N MET A 1 -1.04 -18.73 10.86
CA MET A 1 -2.35 -19.08 11.48
C MET A 1 -2.89 -17.99 12.40
N ILE A 2 -2.18 -17.49 13.43
CA ILE A 2 -2.72 -16.42 14.31
C ILE A 2 -2.92 -15.07 13.58
N ILE A 3 -2.01 -14.67 12.68
CA ILE A 3 -2.15 -13.43 11.89
C ILE A 3 -3.40 -13.47 10.99
N ALA A 4 -3.79 -14.64 10.49
CA ALA A 4 -4.99 -14.80 9.67
C ALA A 4 -6.28 -14.57 10.48
N SER A 5 -6.30 -14.90 11.78
CA SER A 5 -7.41 -14.60 12.68
C SER A 5 -7.70 -13.10 12.72
N TYR A 6 -6.65 -12.28 12.85
CA TYR A 6 -6.77 -10.82 12.88
C TYR A 6 -7.32 -10.24 11.57
N PHE A 7 -6.96 -10.81 10.41
CA PHE A 7 -7.57 -10.42 9.13
C PHE A 7 -9.06 -10.74 9.10
N GLY A 8 -9.48 -11.84 9.73
CA GLY A 8 -10.90 -12.17 9.88
C GLY A 8 -11.65 -11.23 10.83
N ASP A 9 -11.04 -10.78 11.92
CA ASP A 9 -11.75 -10.03 12.97
C ASP A 9 -12.26 -8.66 12.52
N PHE A 10 -11.50 -7.93 11.71
CA PHE A 10 -11.98 -6.67 11.18
C PHE A 10 -12.77 -6.81 9.87
N CYS A 11 -12.68 -7.95 9.18
CA CYS A 11 -13.26 -8.14 7.85
C CYS A 11 -14.78 -8.31 7.87
N ASP A 12 -15.47 -7.49 7.11
CA ASP A 12 -16.88 -7.64 6.76
C ASP A 12 -17.02 -7.71 5.25
N SER A 13 -16.82 -8.90 4.71
CA SER A 13 -16.89 -9.16 3.29
C SER A 13 -18.33 -9.32 2.82
N SER A 14 -18.75 -8.49 1.87
CA SER A 14 -20.06 -8.63 1.22
C SER A 14 -20.10 -9.77 0.20
N LEU A 15 -18.99 -10.47 -0.03
CA LEU A 15 -18.84 -11.52 -1.04
C LEU A 15 -19.02 -12.90 -0.39
N ILE A 16 -20.28 -13.35 -0.32
CA ILE A 16 -20.72 -14.59 0.34
C ILE A 16 -19.94 -15.84 -0.13
N THR A 17 -19.58 -15.88 -1.42
CA THR A 17 -18.83 -17.00 -2.02
C THR A 17 -17.40 -17.11 -1.47
N LEU A 18 -16.77 -15.99 -1.09
CA LEU A 18 -15.39 -15.96 -0.59
C LEU A 18 -15.31 -16.20 0.92
N THR A 19 -16.36 -15.84 1.66
CA THR A 19 -16.50 -16.16 3.10
C THR A 19 -16.66 -17.65 3.35
N PHE A 20 -17.17 -18.41 2.37
CA PHE A 20 -17.28 -19.86 2.43
C PHE A 20 -15.92 -20.59 2.34
N ILE A 21 -14.90 -19.94 1.75
CA ILE A 21 -13.55 -20.52 1.53
C ILE A 21 -12.65 -20.34 2.77
N GLY A 22 -13.12 -19.65 3.82
CA GLY A 22 -12.43 -19.52 5.11
C GLY A 22 -11.34 -18.44 5.17
N TYR A 23 -11.02 -17.74 4.07
CA TYR A 23 -10.04 -16.65 4.05
C TYR A 23 -10.66 -15.25 4.21
N HIS A 24 -11.98 -15.16 4.28
CA HIS A 24 -12.76 -13.95 4.56
C HIS A 24 -13.75 -14.21 5.69
N ARG A 25 -14.11 -13.16 6.44
CA ARG A 25 -15.12 -13.23 7.50
C ARG A 25 -16.25 -12.22 7.24
N GLN A 26 -17.39 -12.46 7.87
CA GLN A 26 -18.49 -11.50 8.00
C GLN A 26 -18.63 -11.08 9.45
N GLY A 27 -19.15 -9.87 9.66
CA GLY A 27 -19.42 -9.35 11.01
C GLY A 27 -18.29 -8.54 11.64
N GLY A 28 -17.17 -8.36 10.94
CA GLY A 28 -16.16 -7.36 11.30
C GLY A 28 -16.64 -5.93 11.11
N LEU A 29 -15.83 -4.95 11.50
CA LEU A 29 -16.20 -3.53 11.39
C LEU A 29 -15.86 -2.94 10.00
N MET A 30 -14.78 -3.39 9.36
CA MET A 30 -14.31 -2.85 8.07
C MET A 30 -15.10 -3.46 6.91
N GLY A 31 -15.86 -2.62 6.19
CA GLY A 31 -16.56 -3.06 4.99
C GLY A 31 -15.57 -3.33 3.86
N ILE A 32 -15.65 -4.52 3.27
CA ILE A 32 -14.84 -4.93 2.12
C ILE A 32 -15.78 -5.40 1.02
N SER A 33 -15.67 -4.78 -0.15
CA SER A 33 -16.41 -5.19 -1.34
C SER A 33 -15.63 -4.86 -2.61
N LYS A 34 -16.05 -5.44 -3.73
CA LYS A 34 -15.68 -4.90 -5.04
C LYS A 34 -16.41 -3.57 -5.26
N SER A 35 -15.87 -2.76 -6.17
CA SER A 35 -16.62 -1.61 -6.68
C SER A 35 -17.93 -2.11 -7.35
N PRO A 36 -19.09 -1.48 -7.09
CA PRO A 36 -20.32 -1.73 -7.85
C PRO A 36 -20.23 -1.33 -9.33
N PHE A 37 -19.13 -0.71 -9.75
CA PHE A 37 -18.86 -0.34 -11.13
C PHE A 37 -17.69 -1.16 -11.69
N THR A 38 -17.85 -1.68 -12.90
CA THR A 38 -16.78 -2.31 -13.68
C THR A 38 -17.07 -2.08 -15.15
N SER A 39 -16.14 -1.45 -15.85
CA SER A 39 -16.21 -1.16 -17.28
C SER A 39 -15.92 -2.41 -18.12
N GLU A 40 -16.08 -2.29 -19.45
CA GLU A 40 -15.66 -3.33 -20.38
C GLU A 40 -14.14 -3.57 -20.34
N LEU A 41 -13.32 -2.56 -20.03
CA LEU A 41 -11.86 -2.76 -19.85
C LEU A 41 -11.57 -3.63 -18.63
N GLY A 42 -12.28 -3.42 -17.52
CA GLY A 42 -12.18 -4.26 -16.33
C GLY A 42 -12.60 -5.71 -16.60
N LYS A 43 -13.68 -5.93 -17.36
CA LYS A 43 -14.10 -7.30 -17.76
C LYS A 43 -13.07 -7.96 -18.69
N THR A 44 -12.52 -7.20 -19.63
CA THR A 44 -11.50 -7.64 -20.58
C THR A 44 -10.20 -8.03 -19.88
N TRP A 45 -9.86 -7.39 -18.76
CA TRP A 45 -8.72 -7.76 -17.92
C TRP A 45 -8.70 -9.25 -17.57
N LEU A 46 -9.84 -9.78 -17.10
CA LEU A 46 -9.96 -11.19 -16.73
C LEU A 46 -9.85 -12.10 -17.95
N GLN A 47 -10.43 -11.70 -19.08
CA GLN A 47 -10.35 -12.44 -20.34
C GLN A 47 -8.91 -12.49 -20.88
N ALA A 48 -8.19 -11.38 -20.80
CA ALA A 48 -6.78 -11.29 -21.18
C ALA A 48 -5.94 -12.26 -20.35
N GLY A 49 -6.12 -12.26 -19.02
CA GLY A 49 -5.47 -13.23 -18.12
C GLY A 49 -5.73 -14.68 -18.54
N LEU A 50 -7.00 -15.05 -18.75
CA LEU A 50 -7.39 -16.40 -19.20
C LEU A 50 -6.77 -16.76 -20.56
N SER A 51 -6.76 -15.82 -21.52
CA SER A 51 -6.19 -16.05 -22.85
C SER A 51 -4.67 -16.29 -22.84
N LEU A 52 -3.98 -15.78 -21.82
CA LEU A 52 -2.55 -15.95 -21.60
C LEU A 52 -2.23 -17.14 -20.67
N GLY A 53 -3.24 -17.94 -20.32
CA GLY A 53 -3.09 -19.14 -19.47
C GLY A 53 -3.10 -18.87 -17.96
N TYR A 54 -3.39 -17.65 -17.53
CA TYR A 54 -3.54 -17.32 -16.11
C TYR A 54 -4.97 -17.57 -15.63
N ARG A 55 -5.12 -17.89 -14.34
CA ARG A 55 -6.43 -18.02 -13.70
C ARG A 55 -6.98 -16.66 -13.27
N SER A 56 -8.30 -16.56 -13.22
CA SER A 56 -8.98 -15.58 -12.38
C SER A 56 -9.03 -16.10 -10.95
N THR A 57 -8.63 -15.30 -9.96
CA THR A 57 -8.61 -15.72 -8.56
C THR A 57 -8.98 -14.60 -7.59
N ASP A 58 -9.19 -14.95 -6.34
CA ASP A 58 -9.21 -13.99 -5.25
C ASP A 58 -7.78 -13.84 -4.70
N CYS A 59 -7.18 -12.68 -4.95
CA CYS A 59 -5.79 -12.41 -4.55
C CYS A 59 -5.58 -12.38 -3.03
N ASN A 60 -6.66 -12.30 -2.24
CA ASN A 60 -6.62 -12.34 -0.79
C ASN A 60 -6.88 -13.75 -0.22
N SER A 61 -6.97 -14.78 -1.09
CA SER A 61 -7.12 -16.19 -0.70
C SER A 61 -5.77 -16.90 -0.55
N GLN A 62 -5.78 -18.22 -0.30
CA GLN A 62 -4.56 -19.03 -0.19
C GLN A 62 -3.60 -18.87 -1.38
N LYS A 63 -4.14 -18.62 -2.57
CA LYS A 63 -3.41 -18.64 -3.82
C LYS A 63 -3.51 -17.28 -4.51
N GLN A 64 -2.45 -16.48 -4.40
CA GLN A 64 -2.47 -15.07 -4.80
C GLN A 64 -2.28 -14.86 -6.31
N SER A 65 -1.40 -15.63 -6.97
CA SER A 65 -1.05 -15.38 -8.37
C SER A 65 -2.25 -15.54 -9.30
N GLY A 66 -2.47 -14.58 -10.20
CA GLY A 66 -3.61 -14.58 -11.13
C GLY A 66 -4.21 -13.19 -11.29
N PHE A 67 -5.29 -13.12 -12.07
CA PHE A 67 -5.99 -11.88 -12.41
C PHE A 67 -7.22 -11.73 -11.53
N THR A 68 -7.54 -10.51 -11.13
CA THR A 68 -8.75 -10.24 -10.36
C THR A 68 -9.27 -8.83 -10.57
N ILE A 69 -10.56 -8.65 -10.27
CA ILE A 69 -11.14 -7.32 -10.08
C ILE A 69 -10.92 -6.96 -8.62
N PRO A 70 -10.23 -5.85 -8.32
CA PRO A 70 -9.79 -5.54 -6.97
C PRO A 70 -10.96 -5.38 -6.02
N GLN A 71 -10.76 -5.86 -4.80
CA GLN A 71 -11.57 -5.52 -3.65
C GLN A 71 -10.99 -4.26 -3.01
N GLY A 72 -11.83 -3.50 -2.33
CA GLY A 72 -11.37 -2.38 -1.53
C GLY A 72 -12.20 -2.22 -0.28
N PHE A 73 -11.74 -1.32 0.58
CA PHE A 73 -12.46 -0.92 1.77
C PHE A 73 -13.64 -0.03 1.39
N ILE A 74 -14.74 -0.69 1.02
CA ILE A 74 -15.98 -0.10 0.54
C ILE A 74 -17.13 -0.59 1.42
N ARG A 75 -18.00 0.34 1.81
CA ARG A 75 -19.29 0.03 2.43
C ARG A 75 -20.36 0.87 1.74
N LYS A 76 -21.34 0.20 1.11
CA LYS A 76 -22.43 0.84 0.35
C LYS A 76 -21.93 1.81 -0.75
N GLY A 77 -20.92 1.40 -1.51
CA GLY A 77 -20.33 2.21 -2.59
C GLY A 77 -19.39 3.33 -2.14
N GLY A 78 -19.38 3.69 -0.85
CA GLY A 78 -18.49 4.70 -0.28
C GLY A 78 -17.25 4.10 0.38
N ARG A 79 -16.21 4.92 0.53
CA ARG A 79 -14.98 4.55 1.26
C ARG A 79 -15.29 4.19 2.73
N SER A 80 -14.89 2.98 3.14
CA SER A 80 -14.82 2.54 4.54
C SER A 80 -13.43 2.86 5.08
N SER A 81 -13.24 4.01 5.73
CA SER A 81 -11.96 4.39 6.33
C SER A 81 -11.85 3.88 7.77
N ALA A 82 -10.61 3.72 8.27
CA ALA A 82 -10.38 3.37 9.67
C ALA A 82 -11.05 4.35 10.64
N TYR A 83 -11.11 5.64 10.32
CA TYR A 83 -11.87 6.64 11.10
C TYR A 83 -13.37 6.28 11.17
N LYS A 84 -14.04 6.15 10.01
CA LYS A 84 -15.49 5.87 9.97
C LYS A 84 -15.83 4.55 10.65
N THR A 85 -14.93 3.58 10.54
CA THR A 85 -15.14 2.24 11.05
C THR A 85 -14.89 2.12 12.54
N PHE A 86 -13.74 2.61 13.03
CA PHE A 86 -13.28 2.33 14.40
C PHE A 86 -13.41 3.52 15.35
N LEU A 87 -13.30 4.76 14.85
CA LEU A 87 -13.25 5.95 15.70
C LEU A 87 -14.58 6.70 15.75
N GLU A 88 -15.23 6.91 14.61
CA GLU A 88 -16.49 7.65 14.51
C GLU A 88 -17.61 7.09 15.41
N PRO A 89 -17.83 5.76 15.51
CA PRO A 89 -18.90 5.21 16.36
C PRO A 89 -18.65 5.36 17.86
N VAL A 90 -17.41 5.66 18.27
CA VAL A 90 -16.98 5.69 19.67
C VAL A 90 -16.42 7.04 20.11
N LYS A 91 -16.42 8.04 19.22
CA LYS A 91 -15.81 9.36 19.42
C LYS A 91 -16.37 10.14 20.61
N ASP A 92 -17.62 9.86 20.99
CA ASP A 92 -18.34 10.56 22.06
C ASP A 92 -18.23 9.85 23.42
N ARG A 93 -17.41 8.79 23.54
CA ARG A 93 -17.18 8.12 24.83
C ARG A 93 -16.36 9.02 25.75
N ASN A 94 -16.81 9.16 27.01
CA ASN A 94 -16.16 10.02 28.01
C ASN A 94 -14.70 9.66 28.34
N ASN A 95 -14.26 8.45 28.01
CA ASN A 95 -12.89 7.97 28.23
C ASN A 95 -12.00 8.04 26.98
N LEU A 96 -12.46 8.69 25.91
CA LEU A 96 -11.72 8.91 24.68
C LEU A 96 -11.65 10.41 24.38
N HIS A 97 -10.44 10.95 24.27
CA HIS A 97 -10.22 12.34 23.90
C HIS A 97 -9.52 12.40 22.55
N ILE A 98 -10.13 13.07 21.57
CA ILE A 98 -9.60 13.22 20.21
C ILE A 98 -9.23 14.69 20.01
N MET A 99 -7.95 14.94 19.68
CA MET A 99 -7.45 16.28 19.41
C MET A 99 -6.98 16.36 17.95
N LEU A 100 -7.68 17.14 17.13
CA LEU A 100 -7.29 17.44 15.76
C LEU A 100 -6.35 18.64 15.72
N HIS A 101 -5.60 18.78 14.62
CA HIS A 101 -4.67 19.90 14.40
C HIS A 101 -3.60 20.02 15.49
N SER A 102 -3.22 18.89 16.10
CA SER A 102 -2.18 18.78 17.13
C SER A 102 -0.98 18.02 16.58
N ARG A 103 0.08 18.73 16.18
CA ARG A 103 1.32 18.11 15.69
C ARG A 103 2.23 17.78 16.86
N VAL A 104 2.45 16.50 17.13
CA VAL A 104 3.43 16.06 18.14
C VAL A 104 4.83 16.42 17.66
N THR A 105 5.61 17.09 18.51
CA THR A 105 6.94 17.59 18.18
C THR A 105 8.05 16.91 18.97
N ARG A 106 7.74 16.34 20.15
CA ARG A 106 8.72 15.63 20.98
C ARG A 106 8.07 14.62 21.92
N ILE A 107 8.78 13.52 22.18
CA ILE A 107 8.49 12.57 23.26
C ILE A 107 9.34 12.96 24.46
N LEU A 108 8.72 13.00 25.64
CA LEU A 108 9.37 13.34 26.90
C LEU A 108 9.80 12.06 27.61
N PHE A 109 11.07 11.98 27.98
CA PHE A 109 11.65 10.86 28.73
C PHE A 109 12.00 11.32 30.14
N GLY A 110 11.57 10.54 31.14
CA GLY A 110 11.94 10.73 32.55
C GLY A 110 13.10 9.81 32.96
N ASP A 111 13.15 9.48 34.25
CA ASP A 111 14.14 8.58 34.81
C ASP A 111 14.16 7.22 34.10
N ASN A 112 15.34 6.62 34.00
CA ASN A 112 15.55 5.30 33.37
C ASN A 112 14.96 5.19 31.95
N LYS A 113 14.94 6.31 31.20
CA LYS A 113 14.42 6.38 29.82
C LYS A 113 12.96 5.95 29.68
N ARG A 114 12.14 6.14 30.73
CA ARG A 114 10.68 5.92 30.62
C ARG A 114 10.05 7.05 29.81
N ALA A 115 9.29 6.74 28.78
CA ALA A 115 8.46 7.72 28.09
C ALA A 115 7.28 8.13 28.99
N VAL A 116 7.19 9.42 29.30
CA VAL A 116 6.23 9.95 30.30
C VAL A 116 5.21 10.93 29.73
N GLY A 117 5.45 11.47 28.55
CA GLY A 117 4.51 12.36 27.89
C GLY A 117 4.92 12.73 26.48
N VAL A 118 4.08 13.52 25.83
CA VAL A 118 4.34 14.12 24.51
C VAL A 118 4.15 15.62 24.58
N GLN A 119 5.02 16.34 23.88
CA GLN A 119 4.83 17.74 23.56
C GLN A 119 4.24 17.85 22.15
N PHE A 120 3.24 18.71 21.97
CA PHE A 120 2.64 18.96 20.67
C PHE A 120 2.29 20.44 20.49
N ASP A 121 2.26 20.88 19.24
CA ASP A 121 1.86 22.22 18.87
C ASP A 121 0.44 22.20 18.29
N ARG A 122 -0.36 23.18 18.71
CA ARG A 122 -1.71 23.42 18.20
C ARG A 122 -1.98 24.91 18.22
N ASP A 123 -2.51 25.45 17.12
CA ASP A 123 -2.85 26.87 17.00
C ASP A 123 -1.67 27.80 17.39
N SER A 124 -0.45 27.40 17.01
CA SER A 124 0.83 28.08 17.32
C SER A 124 1.24 28.11 18.80
N LEU A 125 0.57 27.32 19.64
CA LEU A 125 0.90 27.14 21.06
C LEU A 125 1.41 25.73 21.32
N SER A 126 2.41 25.59 22.19
CA SER A 126 2.94 24.29 22.62
C SER A 126 2.26 23.82 23.90
N PHE A 127 1.86 22.56 23.90
CA PHE A 127 1.21 21.89 25.02
C PHE A 127 1.96 20.60 25.38
N VAL A 128 1.76 20.13 26.61
CA VAL A 128 2.29 18.85 27.08
C VAL A 128 1.14 18.00 27.63
N VAL A 129 1.11 16.74 27.25
CA VAL A 129 0.21 15.73 27.82
C VAL A 129 1.04 14.57 28.35
N TYR A 130 0.82 14.22 29.62
CA TYR A 130 1.49 13.12 30.29
C TYR A 130 0.70 11.83 30.18
N ALA A 131 1.41 10.71 30.03
CA ALA A 131 0.86 9.37 29.98
C ALA A 131 1.25 8.61 31.25
N LYS A 132 0.25 8.09 31.98
CA LYS A 132 0.49 7.28 33.19
C LYS A 132 1.01 5.88 32.84
N SER A 133 0.41 5.27 31.81
CA SER A 133 0.68 3.88 31.45
C SER A 133 1.68 3.75 30.31
N GLU A 134 1.31 4.21 29.12
CA GLU A 134 2.05 3.94 27.88
C GLU A 134 1.74 5.00 26.81
N ILE A 135 2.70 5.23 25.91
CA ILE A 135 2.59 6.04 24.70
C ILE A 135 2.70 5.11 23.49
N ILE A 136 1.85 5.28 22.48
CA ILE A 136 1.83 4.44 21.29
C ILE A 136 1.98 5.35 20.06
N LEU A 137 3.02 5.15 19.27
CA LEU A 137 3.25 5.89 18.03
C LEU A 137 2.54 5.20 16.86
N THR A 138 1.71 5.98 16.16
CA THR A 138 0.98 5.56 14.95
C THR A 138 1.08 6.64 13.86
N ALA A 139 2.19 7.38 13.83
CA ALA A 139 2.38 8.51 12.92
C ALA A 139 2.80 8.09 11.50
N GLY A 140 2.98 6.78 11.26
CA GLY A 140 3.31 6.19 9.97
C GLY A 140 4.81 6.18 9.68
N THR A 141 5.17 5.51 8.59
CA THR A 141 6.57 5.18 8.25
C THR A 141 7.50 6.38 8.12
N ILE A 142 6.97 7.57 7.81
CA ILE A 142 7.79 8.77 7.68
C ILE A 142 7.85 9.54 9.01
N SER A 143 6.71 9.82 9.62
CA SER A 143 6.64 10.72 10.77
C SER A 143 7.03 10.06 12.08
N THR A 144 6.83 8.74 12.23
CA THR A 144 7.25 7.99 13.41
C THR A 144 8.77 8.01 13.62
N PRO A 145 9.62 7.59 12.65
CA PRO A 145 11.07 7.66 12.83
C PRO A 145 11.57 9.10 12.96
N HIS A 146 10.94 10.04 12.26
CA HIS A 146 11.24 11.47 12.42
C HIS A 146 11.02 11.94 13.86
N LEU A 147 9.84 11.64 14.43
CA LEU A 147 9.50 12.01 15.81
C LEU A 147 10.44 11.34 16.83
N LEU A 148 10.78 10.07 16.63
CA LEU A 148 11.76 9.36 17.46
C LEU A 148 13.13 10.07 17.44
N MET A 149 13.64 10.38 16.24
CA MET A 149 14.95 11.02 16.10
C MET A 149 14.99 12.42 16.72
N VAL A 150 13.99 13.29 16.49
CA VAL A 150 13.94 14.63 17.13
C VAL A 150 13.74 14.57 18.65
N SER A 151 13.36 13.40 19.17
CA SER A 151 13.24 13.10 20.60
C SER A 151 14.47 12.38 21.17
N GLY A 152 15.55 12.23 20.39
CA GLY A 152 16.81 11.64 20.84
C GLY A 152 16.91 10.12 20.67
N VAL A 153 16.03 9.49 19.89
CA VAL A 153 16.07 8.05 19.61
C VAL A 153 16.37 7.82 18.12
N GLY A 154 17.56 7.35 17.81
CA GLY A 154 18.02 7.13 16.44
C GLY A 154 19.53 6.94 16.34
N PRO A 155 20.11 6.92 15.13
CA PRO A 155 21.53 6.65 14.95
C PRO A 155 22.37 7.71 15.68
N ALA A 156 23.22 7.28 16.62
CA ALA A 156 23.96 8.19 17.50
C ALA A 156 24.75 9.26 16.74
N ASP A 157 25.55 8.85 15.75
CA ASP A 157 26.37 9.75 14.93
C ASP A 157 25.51 10.83 14.23
N HIS A 158 24.32 10.45 13.75
CA HIS A 158 23.40 11.37 13.08
C HIS A 158 22.80 12.38 14.08
N LEU A 159 22.38 11.91 15.25
CA LEU A 159 21.83 12.78 16.30
C LEU A 159 22.88 13.76 16.84
N GLU A 160 24.12 13.30 17.05
CA GLU A 160 25.24 14.13 17.48
C GLU A 160 25.55 15.23 16.45
N SER A 161 25.55 14.90 15.16
CA SER A 161 25.78 15.87 14.09
C SER A 161 24.77 17.05 14.10
N LEU A 162 23.56 16.80 14.60
CA LEU A 162 22.49 17.79 14.75
C LEU A 162 22.36 18.35 16.17
N LYS A 163 23.27 17.96 17.08
CA LYS A 163 23.29 18.37 18.49
C LYS A 163 22.01 18.00 19.26
N ILE A 164 21.43 16.86 18.92
CA ILE A 164 20.26 16.30 19.62
C ILE A 164 20.78 15.40 20.75
N PRO A 165 20.35 15.62 22.01
CA PRO A 165 20.72 14.73 23.11
C PRO A 165 20.27 13.29 22.83
N ILE A 166 21.20 12.34 22.91
CA ILE A 166 20.91 10.93 22.66
C ILE A 166 20.24 10.31 23.90
N VAL A 167 19.03 9.80 23.70
CA VAL A 167 18.31 8.94 24.64
C VAL A 167 18.66 7.48 24.37
N ALA A 168 18.65 7.05 23.11
CA ALA A 168 19.05 5.70 22.70
C ALA A 168 19.59 5.68 21.27
N ASP A 169 20.70 4.96 21.10
CA ASP A 169 21.26 4.63 19.80
C ASP A 169 20.51 3.44 19.19
N LEU A 170 19.74 3.70 18.15
CA LEU A 170 18.93 2.71 17.44
C LEU A 170 18.94 3.01 15.93
N PRO A 171 18.79 2.02 15.04
CA PRO A 171 18.79 2.20 13.59
C PRO A 171 17.47 2.79 13.06
N VAL A 172 16.94 3.83 13.72
CA VAL A 172 15.69 4.50 13.34
C VAL A 172 15.87 5.21 12.01
N GLY A 173 14.90 5.01 11.12
CA GLY A 173 14.93 5.56 9.76
C GLY A 173 15.68 4.68 8.76
N GLU A 174 16.33 3.60 9.17
CA GLU A 174 16.91 2.61 8.25
C GLU A 174 15.87 1.66 7.67
N ASN A 175 16.26 0.81 6.71
CA ASN A 175 15.40 -0.22 6.14
C ASN A 175 14.10 0.34 5.50
N LEU A 176 14.15 1.57 4.97
CA LEU A 176 13.02 2.13 4.23
C LEU A 176 12.86 1.34 2.93
N HIS A 177 11.65 0.88 2.65
CA HIS A 177 11.31 0.28 1.37
C HIS A 177 9.83 0.45 1.10
N ASP A 178 9.45 0.23 -0.15
CA ASP A 178 8.14 0.54 -0.72
C ASP A 178 7.90 -0.40 -1.91
N HIS A 179 6.77 -0.28 -2.58
CA HIS A 179 6.51 -0.84 -3.88
C HIS A 179 6.77 0.20 -4.98
N PRO A 180 7.97 0.23 -5.58
CA PRO A 180 8.22 1.12 -6.70
C PRO A 180 7.50 0.58 -7.94
N TYR A 181 6.99 1.51 -8.74
CA TYR A 181 6.45 1.26 -10.06
C TYR A 181 7.21 2.10 -11.09
N THR A 182 7.09 1.79 -12.39
CA THR A 182 7.83 2.53 -13.42
C THR A 182 6.98 3.16 -14.51
N GLY A 183 6.20 4.17 -14.12
CA GLY A 183 5.22 4.76 -15.02
C GLY A 183 4.20 3.71 -15.46
N GLY A 184 3.47 4.06 -16.50
CA GLY A 184 2.45 3.21 -17.07
C GLY A 184 2.71 2.82 -18.50
N ILE A 185 2.44 1.55 -18.82
CA ILE A 185 2.40 1.06 -20.19
C ILE A 185 1.01 1.40 -20.75
N THR A 186 0.96 2.45 -21.57
CA THR A 186 -0.29 3.08 -22.01
C THR A 186 -0.70 2.59 -23.39
N PHE A 187 -1.99 2.30 -23.53
CA PHE A 187 -2.61 1.84 -24.76
C PHE A 187 -3.76 2.79 -25.12
N SER A 188 -3.85 3.17 -26.39
CA SER A 188 -5.06 3.81 -26.93
C SER A 188 -6.11 2.75 -27.20
N VAL A 189 -7.38 3.09 -27.06
CA VAL A 189 -8.51 2.18 -27.31
C VAL A 189 -9.68 2.93 -27.96
N SER A 190 -10.22 2.40 -29.06
CA SER A 190 -11.35 3.01 -29.78
C SER A 190 -12.64 2.20 -29.70
N GLY A 191 -12.56 0.90 -29.44
CA GLY A 191 -13.74 0.04 -29.34
C GLY A 191 -14.60 0.28 -28.09
N VAL A 192 -14.10 1.02 -27.10
CA VAL A 192 -14.80 1.34 -25.84
C VAL A 192 -14.51 2.75 -25.37
N LYS A 193 -15.42 3.29 -24.56
CA LYS A 193 -15.19 4.54 -23.82
C LYS A 193 -14.35 4.27 -22.57
N THR A 194 -13.39 5.14 -22.32
CA THR A 194 -12.58 5.15 -21.10
C THR A 194 -13.14 6.15 -20.10
N LEU A 195 -12.79 5.98 -18.84
CA LEU A 195 -13.16 6.94 -17.80
C LEU A 195 -12.45 8.27 -18.05
N LYS A 196 -13.22 9.36 -17.96
CA LYS A 196 -12.72 10.74 -17.97
C LYS A 196 -13.28 11.48 -16.76
N ILE A 197 -12.47 12.35 -16.17
CA ILE A 197 -12.84 13.10 -14.95
C ILE A 197 -14.18 13.83 -15.10
N ASP A 198 -14.40 14.52 -16.22
CA ASP A 198 -15.63 15.27 -16.49
C ASP A 198 -16.86 14.37 -16.57
N GLU A 199 -16.74 13.18 -17.14
CA GLU A 199 -17.82 12.19 -17.18
C GLU A 199 -18.09 11.58 -15.80
N ILE A 200 -17.03 11.23 -15.06
CA ILE A 200 -17.13 10.66 -13.70
C ILE A 200 -17.90 11.61 -12.77
N PHE A 201 -17.59 12.91 -12.81
CA PHE A 201 -18.20 13.94 -11.96
C PHE A 201 -19.44 14.61 -12.58
N SER A 202 -20.03 14.03 -13.63
CA SER A 202 -21.27 14.53 -14.20
C SER A 202 -22.43 14.50 -13.18
N PRO A 203 -23.40 15.44 -13.27
CA PRO A 203 -24.55 15.47 -12.36
C PRO A 203 -25.33 14.14 -12.30
N GLN A 204 -25.41 13.43 -13.43
CA GLN A 204 -26.08 12.13 -13.52
C GLN A 204 -25.37 11.05 -12.71
N ASN A 205 -24.03 10.97 -12.82
CA ASN A 205 -23.23 10.01 -12.05
C ASN A 205 -23.22 10.35 -10.56
N PHE A 206 -23.22 11.64 -10.22
CA PHE A 206 -23.37 12.10 -8.84
C PHE A 206 -24.71 11.66 -8.22
N LEU A 207 -25.82 11.88 -8.93
CA LEU A 207 -27.15 11.45 -8.47
C LEU A 207 -27.23 9.93 -8.33
N ARG A 208 -26.68 9.18 -9.30
CA ARG A 208 -26.60 7.71 -9.24
C ARG A 208 -25.86 7.23 -7.99
N TYR A 209 -24.72 7.85 -7.67
CA TYR A 209 -23.95 7.54 -6.48
C TYR A 209 -24.74 7.82 -5.20
N LEU A 210 -25.40 8.98 -5.08
CA LEU A 210 -26.18 9.33 -3.89
C LEU A 210 -27.36 8.39 -3.64
N VAL A 211 -28.10 8.03 -4.70
CA VAL A 211 -29.35 7.25 -4.57
C VAL A 211 -29.05 5.75 -4.39
N SER A 212 -28.05 5.23 -5.10
CA SER A 212 -27.84 3.77 -5.21
C SER A 212 -26.46 3.29 -4.74
N GLY A 213 -25.55 4.20 -4.38
CA GLY A 213 -24.17 3.84 -4.06
C GLY A 213 -23.47 3.12 -5.23
N SER A 214 -23.81 3.47 -6.48
CA SER A 214 -23.29 2.82 -7.69
C SER A 214 -22.77 3.82 -8.72
N GLY A 215 -22.15 3.31 -9.78
CA GLY A 215 -21.62 4.13 -10.88
C GLY A 215 -20.13 4.46 -10.73
N PRO A 216 -19.56 5.21 -11.69
CA PRO A 216 -18.11 5.37 -11.81
C PRO A 216 -17.45 6.10 -10.63
N LEU A 217 -18.22 6.87 -9.84
CA LEU A 217 -17.74 7.48 -8.59
C LEU A 217 -17.38 6.46 -7.50
N THR A 218 -17.81 5.20 -7.65
CA THR A 218 -17.42 4.09 -6.78
C THR A 218 -16.12 3.40 -7.22
N SER A 219 -15.55 3.80 -8.36
CA SER A 219 -14.28 3.27 -8.88
C SER A 219 -13.10 3.71 -7.99
N PHE A 220 -12.04 2.90 -7.96
CA PHE A 220 -10.80 3.19 -7.24
C PHE A 220 -9.90 4.17 -8.01
N GLY A 221 -10.44 5.30 -8.44
CA GLY A 221 -9.69 6.24 -9.30
C GLY A 221 -9.35 5.64 -10.67
N GLY A 222 -10.24 4.81 -11.22
CA GLY A 222 -10.01 4.13 -12.50
C GLY A 222 -9.26 2.80 -12.39
N ILE A 223 -8.80 2.39 -11.20
CA ILE A 223 -8.24 1.05 -11.02
C ILE A 223 -9.36 0.01 -11.11
N GLU A 224 -9.30 -0.86 -12.13
CA GLU A 224 -10.37 -1.83 -12.42
C GLU A 224 -9.88 -3.29 -12.49
N GLY A 225 -8.57 -3.51 -12.49
CA GLY A 225 -7.98 -4.84 -12.52
C GLY A 225 -6.64 -4.86 -11.82
N VAL A 226 -6.35 -5.95 -11.12
CA VAL A 226 -5.01 -6.24 -10.62
C VAL A 226 -4.61 -7.66 -11.01
N ALA A 227 -3.33 -7.89 -11.22
CA ALA A 227 -2.78 -9.22 -11.44
C ALA A 227 -1.49 -9.40 -10.65
N PHE A 228 -1.35 -10.56 -10.02
CA PHE A 228 -0.17 -10.95 -9.29
C PHE A 228 0.57 -12.03 -10.05
N MET A 229 1.88 -11.83 -10.25
CA MET A 229 2.72 -12.71 -11.06
C MET A 229 4.03 -12.99 -10.34
N THR A 230 4.60 -14.18 -10.61
CA THR A 230 5.93 -14.56 -10.14
C THR A 230 6.90 -14.45 -11.30
N SER A 231 7.93 -13.63 -11.14
CA SER A 231 9.02 -13.50 -12.10
C SER A 231 9.89 -14.76 -12.09
N LYS A 232 10.67 -14.95 -13.15
CA LYS A 232 11.65 -16.06 -13.20
C LYS A 232 12.80 -15.92 -12.17
N TYR A 233 12.94 -14.76 -11.52
CA TYR A 233 13.99 -14.48 -10.53
C TYR A 233 13.59 -14.83 -9.10
N THR A 234 12.30 -15.13 -8.86
CA THR A 234 11.77 -15.53 -7.56
C THR A 234 11.47 -17.02 -7.54
N ASN A 235 11.69 -17.65 -6.38
CA ASN A 235 11.33 -19.04 -6.19
C ASN A 235 9.80 -19.22 -6.27
N SER A 236 9.34 -19.95 -7.29
CA SER A 236 7.92 -20.17 -7.59
C SER A 236 7.24 -21.22 -6.71
N SER A 237 7.98 -21.93 -5.85
CA SER A 237 7.44 -23.07 -5.09
C SER A 237 6.40 -22.70 -4.01
N GLY A 238 6.14 -21.40 -3.76
CA GLY A 238 5.29 -20.93 -2.65
C GLY A 238 4.12 -20.01 -3.00
N ASP A 239 3.75 -19.83 -4.28
CA ASP A 239 2.75 -18.83 -4.73
C ASP A 239 2.96 -17.46 -4.07
N TRP A 240 4.18 -16.93 -4.21
CA TRP A 240 4.63 -15.72 -3.52
C TRP A 240 5.07 -14.66 -4.54
N PRO A 241 4.11 -14.00 -5.20
CA PRO A 241 4.34 -13.12 -6.33
C PRO A 241 5.22 -11.93 -5.94
N ASP A 242 6.09 -11.54 -6.87
CA ASP A 242 7.01 -10.41 -6.78
C ASP A 242 6.68 -9.30 -7.79
N ILE A 243 5.68 -9.51 -8.64
CA ILE A 243 5.13 -8.54 -9.60
C ILE A 243 3.64 -8.33 -9.33
N GLU A 244 3.22 -7.07 -9.31
CA GLU A 244 1.83 -6.65 -9.42
C GLU A 244 1.64 -5.80 -10.68
N LEU A 245 0.56 -6.06 -11.41
CA LEU A 245 0.14 -5.27 -12.56
C LEU A 245 -1.21 -4.66 -12.26
N ILE A 246 -1.31 -3.34 -12.36
CA ILE A 246 -2.53 -2.59 -12.04
C ILE A 246 -3.10 -1.98 -13.33
N LEU A 247 -4.31 -2.39 -13.70
CA LEU A 247 -5.06 -1.78 -14.79
C LEU A 247 -5.73 -0.50 -14.31
N VAL A 248 -5.36 0.62 -14.93
CA VAL A 248 -5.96 1.94 -14.77
C VAL A 248 -6.72 2.29 -16.04
N ASN A 249 -8.03 2.48 -15.92
CA ASN A 249 -8.90 2.99 -16.98
C ASN A 249 -8.92 4.52 -16.96
N GLY A 250 -8.65 5.13 -18.12
CA GLY A 250 -8.49 6.57 -18.27
C GLY A 250 -7.02 6.97 -18.38
N ASP A 251 -6.80 8.26 -18.62
CA ASP A 251 -5.46 8.82 -18.69
C ASP A 251 -4.81 8.79 -17.29
N LEU A 252 -3.57 8.34 -17.19
CA LEU A 252 -2.82 8.30 -15.93
C LEU A 252 -2.73 9.70 -15.29
N GLN A 253 -2.83 10.76 -16.09
CA GLN A 253 -2.85 12.15 -15.63
C GLN A 253 -4.02 12.49 -14.72
N ASP A 254 -5.17 11.82 -14.90
CA ASP A 254 -6.32 11.97 -14.04
C ASP A 254 -6.02 11.46 -12.61
N ASN A 255 -4.94 10.69 -12.44
CA ASN A 255 -4.36 10.25 -11.17
C ASN A 255 -3.05 10.97 -10.82
N SER A 256 -3.01 12.30 -10.98
CA SER A 256 -1.82 13.17 -10.84
C SER A 256 -0.96 13.02 -9.57
N LYS A 257 -1.49 12.41 -8.50
CA LYS A 257 -0.75 12.12 -7.26
C LYS A 257 0.23 10.95 -7.39
N LEU A 258 0.02 10.06 -8.36
CA LEU A 258 0.93 8.95 -8.63
C LEU A 258 2.11 9.39 -9.48
N MET A 259 1.99 10.50 -10.22
CA MET A 259 2.96 10.88 -11.24
C MET A 259 4.09 11.79 -10.75
N THR A 260 5.30 11.49 -11.20
CA THR A 260 6.44 12.41 -11.13
C THR A 260 6.30 13.56 -12.14
N VAL A 261 7.13 14.60 -12.01
CA VAL A 261 7.15 15.72 -12.98
C VAL A 261 7.46 15.22 -14.39
N LYS A 262 8.46 14.33 -14.53
CA LYS A 262 8.82 13.73 -15.83
C LYS A 262 7.67 12.91 -16.44
N MET A 263 6.91 12.19 -15.62
CA MET A 263 5.71 11.48 -16.10
C MET A 263 4.68 12.45 -16.67
N LYS A 264 4.38 13.55 -15.97
CA LYS A 264 3.42 14.56 -16.43
C LYS A 264 3.80 15.11 -17.81
N GLU A 265 5.07 15.41 -18.01
CA GLU A 265 5.59 15.90 -19.29
C GLU A 265 5.39 14.87 -20.41
N LEU A 266 5.72 13.60 -20.16
CA LEU A 266 5.60 12.53 -21.15
C LEU A 266 4.14 12.23 -21.50
N TYR A 267 3.25 12.14 -20.51
CA TYR A 267 1.85 11.76 -20.73
C TYR A 267 0.99 12.90 -21.29
N ASN A 268 1.46 14.15 -21.30
CA ASN A 268 0.67 15.26 -21.84
C ASN A 268 0.21 15.01 -23.31
N SER A 269 0.99 14.25 -24.09
CA SER A 269 0.63 13.88 -25.47
C SER A 269 -0.53 12.88 -25.58
N THR A 270 -0.96 12.23 -24.49
CA THR A 270 -2.05 11.23 -24.50
C THR A 270 -3.40 11.80 -24.11
N ARG A 271 -3.47 13.06 -23.68
CA ARG A 271 -4.65 13.66 -23.04
C ARG A 271 -5.92 13.66 -23.89
N SER A 272 -5.79 13.72 -25.22
CA SER A 272 -6.93 13.70 -26.15
C SER A 272 -7.40 12.30 -26.51
N LEU A 273 -6.65 11.27 -26.15
CA LEU A 273 -6.93 9.88 -26.51
C LEU A 273 -7.77 9.20 -25.42
N ASN A 274 -8.61 8.26 -25.84
CA ASN A 274 -9.16 7.28 -24.91
C ASN A 274 -8.05 6.26 -24.64
N THR A 275 -7.59 6.19 -23.40
CA THR A 275 -6.49 5.30 -23.01
C THR A 275 -6.81 4.47 -21.79
N PHE A 276 -6.13 3.33 -21.69
CA PHE A 276 -5.94 2.63 -20.44
C PHE A 276 -4.44 2.39 -20.25
N THR A 277 -4.05 2.17 -19.01
CA THR A 277 -2.65 2.04 -18.63
C THR A 277 -2.48 0.83 -17.72
N ILE A 278 -1.44 0.05 -17.95
CA ILE A 278 -1.04 -1.04 -17.06
C ILE A 278 0.21 -0.59 -16.30
N LEU A 279 0.11 -0.46 -14.99
CA LEU A 279 1.21 -0.07 -14.11
C LEU A 279 1.99 -1.32 -13.66
N PRO A 280 3.29 -1.44 -13.98
CA PRO A 280 4.13 -2.50 -13.46
C PRO A 280 4.71 -2.09 -12.11
N VAL A 281 4.48 -2.92 -11.09
CA VAL A 281 4.90 -2.71 -9.70
C VAL A 281 5.70 -3.92 -9.25
N ILE A 282 6.82 -3.69 -8.55
CA ILE A 282 7.54 -4.78 -7.88
C ILE A 282 7.13 -4.85 -6.41
N LEU A 283 6.82 -6.07 -5.96
CA LEU A 283 6.26 -6.31 -4.63
C LEU A 283 7.30 -6.69 -3.59
N ARG A 284 8.49 -7.08 -4.03
CA ARG A 284 9.52 -7.63 -3.14
C ARG A 284 10.90 -7.03 -3.42
N PRO A 285 11.03 -5.70 -3.44
CA PRO A 285 12.31 -5.08 -3.73
C PRO A 285 13.35 -5.45 -2.68
N LYS A 286 14.58 -5.63 -3.14
CA LYS A 286 15.77 -5.84 -2.32
C LYS A 286 16.47 -4.53 -1.97
N SER A 287 16.28 -3.49 -2.77
CA SER A 287 16.76 -2.14 -2.47
C SER A 287 16.24 -1.67 -1.11
N ARG A 288 17.09 -1.00 -0.33
CA ARG A 288 16.77 -0.44 0.98
C ARG A 288 17.27 0.99 1.06
N GLY A 289 16.35 1.90 1.30
CA GLY A 289 16.61 3.30 1.53
C GLY A 289 16.68 3.65 3.02
N TRP A 290 16.68 4.95 3.25
CA TRP A 290 16.76 5.53 4.58
C TRP A 290 15.97 6.84 4.68
N LEU A 291 15.69 7.22 5.93
CA LEU A 291 15.13 8.50 6.33
C LEU A 291 16.03 9.10 7.40
N ARG A 292 16.37 10.39 7.26
CA ARG A 292 17.19 11.15 8.20
C ARG A 292 16.56 12.50 8.50
N LEU A 293 16.86 13.04 9.67
CA LEU A 293 16.55 14.43 9.96
C LEU A 293 17.39 15.36 9.08
N LYS A 294 16.77 16.41 8.55
CA LYS A 294 17.49 17.51 7.90
C LYS A 294 18.07 18.48 8.92
N THR A 295 17.31 18.77 9.97
CA THR A 295 17.67 19.67 11.08
C THR A 295 17.10 19.11 12.39
N ALA A 296 17.44 19.72 13.52
CA ALA A 296 16.84 19.39 14.81
C ALA A 296 15.42 19.97 15.00
N ASN A 297 14.91 20.74 14.04
CA ASN A 297 13.60 21.38 14.13
C ASN A 297 12.50 20.37 13.79
N PRO A 298 11.57 20.06 14.71
CA PRO A 298 10.53 19.05 14.49
C PRO A 298 9.51 19.39 13.40
N VAL A 299 9.48 20.64 12.92
CA VAL A 299 8.60 21.02 11.81
C VAL A 299 9.23 20.87 10.42
N ASP A 300 10.55 20.77 10.34
CA ASP A 300 11.27 20.63 9.08
C ASP A 300 11.05 19.24 8.46
N TYR A 301 10.96 19.17 7.14
CA TYR A 301 10.81 17.89 6.46
C TYR A 301 12.12 17.06 6.53
N PRO A 302 12.02 15.72 6.73
CA PRO A 302 13.18 14.86 6.71
C PRO A 302 13.80 14.76 5.31
N LEU A 303 15.05 14.33 5.27
CA LEU A 303 15.69 13.81 4.07
C LEU A 303 15.24 12.35 3.89
N ILE A 304 14.78 11.99 2.70
CA ILE A 304 14.31 10.64 2.38
C ILE A 304 15.01 10.23 1.09
N ASP A 305 15.74 9.12 1.14
CA ASP A 305 16.27 8.47 -0.05
C ASP A 305 15.83 7.00 -0.05
N PRO A 306 14.85 6.63 -0.87
CA PRO A 306 14.37 5.25 -0.92
C PRO A 306 15.33 4.32 -1.67
N LEU A 307 16.33 4.85 -2.38
CA LEU A 307 17.29 4.08 -3.16
C LEU A 307 16.62 3.08 -4.11
N TYR A 308 15.50 3.48 -4.73
CA TYR A 308 14.73 2.60 -5.61
C TYR A 308 15.60 2.01 -6.72
N LEU A 309 15.42 0.71 -6.96
CA LEU A 309 16.02 -0.02 -8.06
C LEU A 309 17.56 0.01 -8.08
N THR A 310 18.19 0.24 -6.92
CA THR A 310 19.66 0.19 -6.77
C THR A 310 20.18 -1.23 -6.74
N HIS A 311 19.38 -2.19 -6.28
CA HIS A 311 19.70 -3.61 -6.37
C HIS A 311 19.45 -4.13 -7.80
N PRO A 312 20.39 -4.87 -8.42
CA PRO A 312 20.27 -5.34 -9.81
C PRO A 312 19.02 -6.20 -10.05
N ASP A 313 18.67 -7.07 -9.11
CA ASP A 313 17.47 -7.92 -9.21
C ASP A 313 16.18 -7.12 -9.34
N ASP A 314 16.06 -5.97 -8.68
CA ASP A 314 14.83 -5.16 -8.72
C ASP A 314 14.58 -4.63 -10.14
N ILE A 315 15.64 -4.24 -10.85
CA ILE A 315 15.57 -3.82 -12.25
C ILE A 315 15.17 -4.99 -13.15
N MET A 316 15.74 -6.17 -12.93
CA MET A 316 15.45 -7.34 -13.75
C MET A 316 13.98 -7.78 -13.62
N VAL A 317 13.45 -7.77 -12.40
CA VAL A 317 12.02 -8.06 -12.13
C VAL A 317 11.14 -6.97 -12.75
N MET A 318 11.53 -5.69 -12.65
CA MET A 318 10.77 -4.59 -13.25
C MET A 318 10.69 -4.69 -14.79
N VAL A 319 11.79 -5.05 -15.46
CA VAL A 319 11.79 -5.29 -16.92
C VAL A 319 10.83 -6.42 -17.29
N GLU A 320 10.78 -7.49 -16.51
CA GLU A 320 9.82 -8.59 -16.70
C GLU A 320 8.37 -8.13 -16.48
N ALA A 321 8.13 -7.28 -15.48
CA ALA A 321 6.82 -6.69 -15.23
C ALA A 321 6.35 -5.82 -16.41
N ILE A 322 7.22 -4.99 -16.98
CA ILE A 322 6.91 -4.19 -18.18
C ILE A 322 6.57 -5.09 -19.37
N LYS A 323 7.36 -6.15 -19.61
CA LYS A 323 7.09 -7.12 -20.69
C LYS A 323 5.75 -7.82 -20.51
N SER A 324 5.40 -8.20 -19.28
CA SER A 324 4.09 -8.79 -18.96
C SER A 324 2.94 -7.80 -19.22
N ALA A 325 3.10 -6.52 -18.85
CA ALA A 325 2.13 -5.48 -19.18
C ALA A 325 1.95 -5.30 -20.69
N LEU A 326 3.04 -5.31 -21.47
CA LEU A 326 3.00 -5.26 -22.93
C LEU A 326 2.27 -6.48 -23.52
N ALA A 327 2.55 -7.69 -23.03
CA ALA A 327 1.89 -8.91 -23.49
C ALA A 327 0.38 -8.89 -23.20
N ILE A 328 -0.04 -8.37 -22.05
CA ILE A 328 -1.46 -8.25 -21.69
C ILE A 328 -2.16 -7.23 -22.59
N GLY A 329 -1.64 -6.00 -22.70
CA GLY A 329 -2.30 -4.94 -23.48
C GLY A 329 -2.32 -5.21 -24.99
N THR A 330 -1.47 -6.12 -25.48
CA THR A 330 -1.45 -6.56 -26.90
C THR A 330 -2.09 -7.95 -27.12
N SER A 331 -2.69 -8.53 -26.09
CA SER A 331 -3.41 -9.80 -26.17
C SER A 331 -4.66 -9.69 -27.06
N LYS A 332 -5.17 -10.83 -27.53
CA LYS A 332 -6.36 -10.87 -28.39
C LYS A 332 -7.57 -10.13 -27.79
N PRO A 333 -7.94 -10.33 -26.51
CA PRO A 333 -9.09 -9.62 -25.92
C PRO A 333 -8.98 -8.09 -25.98
N TYR A 334 -7.79 -7.53 -25.76
CA TYR A 334 -7.58 -6.08 -25.90
C TYR A 334 -7.52 -5.63 -27.37
N LYS A 335 -6.93 -6.43 -28.26
CA LYS A 335 -6.96 -6.15 -29.72
C LYS A 335 -8.38 -6.14 -30.28
N ASP A 336 -9.27 -6.99 -29.75
CA ASP A 336 -10.69 -7.02 -30.12
C ASP A 336 -11.42 -5.74 -29.69
N LEU A 337 -10.86 -4.97 -28.74
CA LEU A 337 -11.30 -3.60 -28.39
C LEU A 337 -10.58 -2.50 -29.19
N GLU A 338 -9.82 -2.87 -30.22
CA GLU A 338 -8.98 -1.96 -31.01
C GLU A 338 -7.88 -1.29 -30.17
N ALA A 339 -7.37 -1.98 -29.16
CA ALA A 339 -6.26 -1.46 -28.36
C ALA A 339 -4.93 -1.47 -29.14
N SER A 340 -4.17 -0.38 -29.02
CA SER A 340 -2.82 -0.26 -29.59
C SER A 340 -1.88 0.41 -28.60
N LEU A 341 -0.63 -0.05 -28.55
CA LEU A 341 0.41 0.56 -27.72
C LEU A 341 0.64 2.01 -28.17
N VAL A 342 0.65 2.95 -27.22
CA VAL A 342 1.06 4.32 -27.48
C VAL A 342 2.59 4.38 -27.43
N PRO A 343 3.29 4.82 -28.50
CA PRO A 343 4.74 4.82 -28.56
C PRO A 343 5.33 6.01 -27.77
N LEU A 344 5.27 5.93 -26.45
CA LEU A 344 5.86 6.92 -25.54
C LEU A 344 7.38 6.70 -25.45
N MET A 345 8.12 7.35 -26.35
CA MET A 345 9.58 7.32 -26.35
C MET A 345 10.13 8.18 -25.22
N ILE A 346 11.05 7.62 -24.43
CA ILE A 346 11.73 8.31 -23.34
C ILE A 346 13.05 8.85 -23.91
N PRO A 347 13.20 10.19 -24.06
CA PRO A 347 14.36 10.76 -24.73
C PRO A 347 15.69 10.35 -24.11
N SER A 348 15.76 10.19 -22.78
CA SER A 348 17.00 9.76 -22.10
C SER A 348 17.40 8.30 -22.32
N CYS A 349 16.61 7.54 -23.07
CA CYS A 349 16.81 6.11 -23.34
C CYS A 349 16.92 5.80 -24.84
N ASP A 350 16.93 6.82 -25.71
CA ASP A 350 16.87 6.69 -27.18
C ASP A 350 18.10 6.02 -27.81
N HIS A 351 19.21 5.93 -27.07
CA HIS A 351 20.43 5.22 -27.48
C HIS A 351 20.33 3.69 -27.34
N TYR A 352 19.21 3.16 -26.84
CA TYR A 352 18.91 1.73 -26.84
C TYR A 352 17.81 1.42 -27.86
N ASP A 353 17.85 0.21 -28.44
CA ASP A 353 16.80 -0.26 -29.35
C ASP A 353 15.43 -0.26 -28.63
N TRP A 354 14.41 0.25 -29.31
CA TRP A 354 13.05 0.37 -28.77
C TRP A 354 12.54 -0.97 -28.23
N LEU A 355 12.09 -0.98 -26.97
CA LEU A 355 11.62 -2.15 -26.22
C LEU A 355 12.65 -3.27 -25.98
N SER A 356 13.94 -3.02 -26.22
CA SER A 356 15.02 -3.91 -25.73
C SER A 356 15.06 -3.95 -24.20
N ASP A 357 15.67 -4.98 -23.63
CA ASP A 357 15.83 -5.11 -22.17
C ASP A 357 16.59 -3.91 -21.57
N GLN A 358 17.58 -3.38 -22.30
CA GLN A 358 18.32 -2.19 -21.91
C GLN A 358 17.43 -0.93 -21.94
N TYR A 359 16.61 -0.77 -22.98
CA TYR A 359 15.65 0.32 -23.07
C TYR A 359 14.64 0.26 -21.92
N LEU A 360 14.07 -0.92 -21.64
CA LEU A 360 13.12 -1.12 -20.53
C LEU A 360 13.76 -0.89 -19.16
N ALA A 361 15.04 -1.28 -18.98
CA ALA A 361 15.77 -1.00 -17.74
C ALA A 361 16.11 0.49 -17.58
N CYS A 362 16.30 1.22 -18.67
CA CYS A 362 16.46 2.68 -18.66
C CYS A 362 15.13 3.37 -18.32
N TRP A 363 14.05 2.97 -18.99
CA TRP A 363 12.68 3.38 -18.64
C TRP A 363 12.43 3.19 -17.16
N ALA A 364 12.71 1.98 -16.65
CA ALA A 364 12.49 1.57 -15.27
C ALA A 364 12.97 2.64 -14.28
N ARG A 365 14.20 3.14 -14.49
CA ARG A 365 14.90 4.11 -13.64
C ARG A 365 14.44 5.56 -13.84
N VAL A 366 14.21 5.97 -15.09
CA VAL A 366 13.82 7.35 -15.40
C VAL A 366 12.40 7.65 -14.94
N MET A 367 11.53 6.63 -15.00
CA MET A 367 10.11 6.73 -14.73
C MET A 367 9.74 6.07 -13.41
N THR A 368 10.67 5.90 -12.47
CA THR A 368 10.33 5.31 -11.17
C THR A 368 9.42 6.24 -10.36
N GLY A 369 8.37 5.66 -9.76
CA GLY A 369 7.49 6.30 -8.79
C GLY A 369 7.16 5.35 -7.64
N THR A 370 6.34 5.83 -6.72
CA THR A 370 5.85 5.08 -5.55
C THR A 370 4.34 4.88 -5.66
N VAL A 371 3.84 3.70 -5.29
CA VAL A 371 2.39 3.47 -5.09
C VAL A 371 1.92 3.90 -3.69
N GLY A 372 2.83 4.30 -2.80
CA GLY A 372 2.57 4.83 -1.47
C GLY A 372 2.65 3.82 -0.33
N ASP A 373 3.17 2.62 -0.57
CA ASP A 373 3.24 1.51 0.39
C ASP A 373 4.57 1.54 1.20
N VAL A 374 4.95 2.70 1.74
CA VAL A 374 6.25 2.87 2.43
C VAL A 374 6.25 2.18 3.79
N VAL A 375 7.27 1.35 4.08
CA VAL A 375 7.40 0.58 5.34
C VAL A 375 8.84 0.54 5.89
N GLY A 376 8.99 0.02 7.12
CA GLY A 376 10.26 -0.57 7.60
C GLY A 376 11.22 0.32 8.38
N THR A 377 10.92 1.61 8.53
CA THR A 377 11.79 2.61 9.20
C THR A 377 11.97 2.45 10.70
N CYS A 378 11.14 1.62 11.34
CA CYS A 378 11.25 1.24 12.75
C CYS A 378 11.14 -0.29 12.87
N LYS A 379 11.90 -1.01 12.04
CA LYS A 379 11.86 -2.46 11.86
C LYS A 379 11.67 -3.23 13.19
N MET A 380 10.67 -4.10 13.22
CA MET A 380 10.50 -5.11 14.26
C MET A 380 11.51 -6.24 14.08
N GLY A 381 12.06 -6.74 15.19
CA GLY A 381 12.90 -7.92 15.15
C GLY A 381 13.20 -8.44 16.55
N PRO A 382 13.90 -9.58 16.64
CA PRO A 382 14.29 -10.10 17.93
C PRO A 382 15.29 -9.15 18.61
N PRO A 383 15.35 -9.10 19.96
CA PRO A 383 16.18 -8.12 20.67
C PRO A 383 17.68 -8.18 20.37
N TRP A 384 18.18 -9.30 19.83
CA TRP A 384 19.58 -9.46 19.42
C TRP A 384 19.87 -8.99 17.99
N ASP A 385 18.85 -8.75 17.15
CA ASP A 385 19.03 -8.17 15.83
C ASP A 385 19.26 -6.66 15.96
N ARG A 386 20.53 -6.26 15.80
CA ARG A 386 20.98 -4.86 15.88
C ARG A 386 20.35 -3.92 14.85
N SER A 387 19.70 -4.45 13.81
CA SER A 387 18.94 -3.65 12.85
C SER A 387 17.48 -3.42 13.25
N SER A 388 17.06 -3.88 14.44
CA SER A 388 15.71 -3.72 14.96
C SER A 388 15.58 -2.44 15.79
N VAL A 389 14.40 -1.84 15.72
CA VAL A 389 14.01 -0.67 16.52
C VAL A 389 12.98 -1.06 17.59
N VAL A 390 12.09 -2.01 17.28
CA VAL A 390 11.10 -2.55 18.22
C VAL A 390 11.22 -4.07 18.35
N ASP A 391 10.82 -4.57 19.52
CA ASP A 391 10.75 -6.01 19.79
C ASP A 391 9.47 -6.67 19.20
N PRO A 392 9.29 -8.00 19.30
CA PRO A 392 8.09 -8.68 18.79
C PRO A 392 6.77 -8.29 19.48
N GLU A 393 6.82 -7.57 20.61
CA GLU A 393 5.68 -6.96 21.27
C GLU A 393 5.51 -5.48 20.88
N LEU A 394 6.24 -5.00 19.86
CA LEU A 394 6.19 -3.62 19.37
C LEU A 394 6.73 -2.58 20.36
N ARG A 395 7.42 -3.02 21.42
CA ARG A 395 8.02 -2.13 22.42
C ARG A 395 9.35 -1.63 21.88
N LEU A 396 9.62 -0.34 22.10
CA LEU A 396 10.86 0.27 21.66
C LEU A 396 12.07 -0.34 22.39
N LEU A 397 13.14 -0.63 21.66
CA LEU A 397 14.39 -1.16 22.21
C LEU A 397 15.24 -0.05 22.86
N GLY A 398 16.49 -0.35 23.23
CA GLY A 398 17.43 0.65 23.76
C GLY A 398 17.26 0.99 25.25
N GLY A 399 16.58 0.11 26.00
CA GLY A 399 16.28 0.31 27.42
C GLY A 399 15.13 1.28 27.68
N ILE A 400 14.39 1.68 26.64
CA ILE A 400 13.23 2.56 26.76
C ILE A 400 12.03 1.77 27.26
N THR A 401 11.23 2.39 28.13
CA THR A 401 9.99 1.78 28.64
C THR A 401 8.80 2.70 28.46
N GLY A 402 7.59 2.13 28.38
CA GLY A 402 6.34 2.89 28.22
C GLY A 402 6.11 3.47 26.82
N LEU A 403 6.77 2.93 25.79
CA LEU A 403 6.65 3.38 24.41
C LEU A 403 6.56 2.20 23.43
N ARG A 404 5.55 2.21 22.56
CA ARG A 404 5.37 1.27 21.44
C ARG A 404 5.26 1.98 20.10
N VAL A 405 5.49 1.24 19.02
CA VAL A 405 5.21 1.68 17.64
C VAL A 405 4.24 0.70 17.00
N ALA A 406 3.09 1.16 16.53
CA ALA A 406 2.03 0.32 15.97
C ALA A 406 1.55 0.85 14.61
N ASP A 407 2.48 0.95 13.65
CA ASP A 407 2.19 1.36 12.28
C ASP A 407 3.08 0.62 11.26
N ALA A 408 2.99 1.01 9.98
CA ALA A 408 3.74 0.41 8.88
C ALA A 408 5.28 0.45 9.03
N SER A 409 5.82 1.35 9.86
CA SER A 409 7.27 1.44 10.10
C SER A 409 7.86 0.17 10.70
N ILE A 410 7.06 -0.63 11.41
CA ILE A 410 7.54 -1.84 12.09
C ILE A 410 7.72 -3.03 11.16
N MET A 411 7.21 -2.98 9.93
CA MET A 411 7.26 -4.13 9.03
C MET A 411 8.72 -4.45 8.65
N PRO A 412 9.25 -5.65 8.98
CA PRO A 412 10.65 -5.97 8.68
C PRO A 412 10.90 -6.10 7.18
N ARG A 413 9.89 -6.58 6.46
CA ARG A 413 9.81 -6.65 5.00
C ARG A 413 8.38 -6.33 4.58
N ILE A 414 8.25 -5.62 3.47
CA ILE A 414 6.97 -5.35 2.82
C ILE A 414 6.34 -6.66 2.34
N ILE A 415 5.02 -6.70 2.37
CA ILE A 415 4.21 -7.84 1.94
C ILE A 415 3.93 -7.76 0.44
N SER A 416 3.57 -8.89 -0.18
CA SER A 416 3.13 -8.90 -1.58
C SER A 416 1.71 -8.36 -1.68
N GLY A 417 1.56 -7.07 -2.01
CA GLY A 417 0.28 -6.37 -2.21
C GLY A 417 0.13 -5.15 -1.30
N ASN A 418 -0.92 -4.36 -1.50
CA ASN A 418 -1.11 -3.10 -0.78
C ASN A 418 -1.18 -3.28 0.74
N ILE A 419 -0.58 -2.33 1.49
CA ILE A 419 -0.29 -2.55 2.92
C ILE A 419 -1.44 -2.17 3.86
N ASN A 420 -2.52 -1.54 3.39
CA ASN A 420 -3.56 -1.00 4.28
C ASN A 420 -4.20 -2.07 5.17
N ALA A 421 -4.50 -3.26 4.62
CA ALA A 421 -5.05 -4.37 5.40
C ALA A 421 -4.05 -4.87 6.46
N ALA A 422 -2.76 -4.93 6.12
CA ALA A 422 -1.71 -5.32 7.05
C ALA A 422 -1.50 -4.30 8.17
N VAL A 423 -1.64 -3.00 7.89
CA VAL A 423 -1.58 -1.95 8.92
C VAL A 423 -2.75 -2.05 9.91
N ILE A 424 -3.97 -2.30 9.42
CA ILE A 424 -5.13 -2.53 10.29
C ILE A 424 -4.91 -3.78 11.15
N MET A 425 -4.39 -4.86 10.56
CA MET A 425 -4.03 -6.07 11.30
C MET A 425 -2.99 -5.81 12.40
N ILE A 426 -1.94 -5.01 12.11
CA ILE A 426 -0.96 -4.59 13.12
C ILE A 426 -1.63 -3.82 14.26
N ALA A 427 -2.56 -2.92 13.95
CA ALA A 427 -3.29 -2.15 14.96
C ALA A 427 -4.17 -3.04 15.86
N GLU A 428 -4.92 -3.98 15.29
CA GLU A 428 -5.73 -4.96 16.04
C GLU A 428 -4.85 -5.82 16.96
N LYS A 429 -3.74 -6.34 16.42
CA LYS A 429 -2.79 -7.13 17.20
C LYS A 429 -2.15 -6.31 18.33
N ALA A 430 -1.80 -5.05 18.07
CA ALA A 430 -1.26 -4.15 19.08
C ALA A 430 -2.29 -3.88 20.19
N ALA A 431 -3.56 -3.65 19.83
CA ALA A 431 -4.64 -3.46 20.80
C ALA A 431 -4.79 -4.68 21.72
N ASP A 432 -4.75 -5.89 21.17
CA ASP A 432 -4.79 -7.11 21.97
C ASP A 432 -3.58 -7.27 22.90
N MET A 433 -2.37 -6.98 22.43
CA MET A 433 -1.17 -7.00 23.27
C MET A 433 -1.31 -6.05 24.46
N ILE A 434 -1.86 -4.86 24.24
CA ILE A 434 -2.06 -3.84 25.28
C ILE A 434 -3.16 -4.28 26.26
N LEU A 435 -4.22 -4.92 25.77
CA LEU A 435 -5.31 -5.44 26.59
C LEU A 435 -4.99 -6.78 27.27
N GLY A 436 -3.82 -7.37 27.00
CA GLY A 436 -3.43 -8.69 27.52
C GLY A 436 -4.25 -9.85 26.92
N ARG A 437 -4.84 -9.65 25.74
CA ARG A 437 -5.64 -10.65 25.03
C ARG A 437 -4.74 -11.52 24.14
N LYS A 438 -5.10 -12.79 24.00
CA LYS A 438 -4.48 -13.72 23.05
C LYS A 438 -5.58 -14.29 22.16
N LEU A 439 -5.51 -13.99 20.86
CA LEU A 439 -6.35 -14.69 19.90
C LEU A 439 -5.90 -16.14 19.76
N GLU A 440 -6.88 -17.03 19.67
CA GLU A 440 -6.64 -18.41 19.25
C GLU A 440 -6.24 -18.44 17.77
N ALA A 441 -5.42 -19.44 17.42
CA ALA A 441 -5.03 -19.65 16.04
C ALA A 441 -6.27 -19.97 15.19
N PHE A 442 -6.36 -19.36 14.01
CA PHE A 442 -7.46 -19.62 13.07
C PHE A 442 -7.60 -21.12 12.80
N SER A 443 -8.78 -21.68 13.08
CA SER A 443 -9.12 -23.10 12.98
C SER A 443 -10.14 -23.41 11.88
N GLY A 444 -10.42 -22.47 10.97
CA GLY A 444 -11.37 -22.68 9.88
C GLY A 444 -10.89 -23.72 8.87
N PRO A 445 -11.83 -24.36 8.13
CA PRO A 445 -11.48 -25.38 7.13
C PRO A 445 -10.57 -24.78 6.06
N ILE A 446 -9.49 -25.48 5.71
CA ILE A 446 -8.66 -25.21 4.53
C ILE A 446 -9.32 -25.97 3.37
N PRO A 447 -10.04 -25.32 2.44
CA PRO A 447 -10.73 -26.06 1.39
C PRO A 447 -9.70 -26.61 0.41
N THR A 448 -9.62 -27.93 0.29
CA THR A 448 -8.71 -28.63 -0.64
C THR A 448 -9.32 -28.88 -2.01
N ASP A 449 -10.63 -28.63 -2.18
CA ASP A 449 -11.35 -28.90 -3.42
C ASP A 449 -12.24 -27.71 -3.84
N TYR A 450 -12.08 -27.28 -5.09
CA TYR A 450 -12.75 -26.15 -5.73
C TYR A 450 -13.92 -26.59 -6.63
N SER A 451 -14.20 -27.90 -6.71
CA SER A 451 -15.22 -28.48 -7.61
C SER A 451 -16.65 -28.03 -7.32
N SER A 452 -16.98 -27.73 -6.05
CA SER A 452 -18.30 -27.29 -5.59
C SER A 452 -18.65 -25.84 -5.92
N LEU A 453 -17.69 -25.02 -6.38
CA LEU A 453 -17.92 -23.60 -6.72
C LEU A 453 -18.66 -23.38 -8.05
N LYS A 454 -18.79 -24.42 -8.90
CA LYS A 454 -19.49 -24.30 -10.19
C LYS A 454 -21.01 -24.08 -10.05
N GLU A 455 -21.61 -24.47 -8.93
CA GLU A 455 -23.07 -24.39 -8.75
C GLU A 455 -23.54 -23.05 -8.16
N LEU A 456 -22.67 -22.28 -7.49
CA LEU A 456 -23.03 -21.02 -6.82
C LEU A 456 -22.95 -19.78 -7.73
N ASN A 457 -22.40 -19.89 -8.94
CA ASN A 457 -22.33 -18.79 -9.93
C ASN A 457 -23.58 -18.70 -10.85
N ARG A 458 -24.68 -19.37 -10.50
CA ARG A 458 -25.89 -19.44 -11.33
C ARG A 458 -27.10 -18.64 -10.85
N ASN A 459 -27.03 -17.86 -9.78
CA ASN A 459 -28.14 -17.01 -9.32
C ASN A 459 -27.72 -15.56 -9.12
#